data_AF-A0A2E6BVJ3-F1
#
_entry.id   AF-A0A2E6BVJ3-F1
#
_cell.length_a   1.000
_cell.length_b   1.000
_cell.length_c   1.000
_cell.angle_alpha   90.00
_cell.angle_beta   90.00
_cell.angle_gamma   90.00
#
_symmetry.space_group_name_H-M   'P 1'
#
loop_
_entity.id
_entity.type
_entity.pdbx_description
1 polymer ?
#
loop_
_entity_poly.entity_id
_entity_poly.type
_entity_poly.pdbx_seq_one_letter_code
_entity_poly.pdbx_strand_id
1 'polypeptide(L)' 'MLDKLEAIKNRFDEVSKLIVDPNIISDMKQYIQLNKEYKDLQPIIEAFQKYKNILSNIE' A
#
# COMPACT_ATOMS: atom_id res chain seq x y z
N MET A 1 -11.15 1.54 14.19
CA MET A 1 -9.98 0.69 13.86
C MET A 1 -9.90 0.38 12.38
N LEU A 2 -11.03 0.13 11.70
CA LEU A 2 -11.08 -0.04 10.24
C LEU A 2 -10.66 1.22 9.46
N ASP A 3 -11.05 2.42 9.90
CA ASP A 3 -10.63 3.69 9.26
C ASP A 3 -9.12 3.85 9.10
N LYS A 4 -8.33 3.41 10.10
CA LYS A 4 -6.86 3.52 10.01
C LYS A 4 -6.29 2.58 8.96
N LEU A 5 -6.84 1.37 8.87
CA LEU A 5 -6.46 0.38 7.86
C LEU A 5 -6.90 0.82 6.46
N GLU A 6 -8.06 1.48 6.37
CA GLU A 6 -8.54 2.05 5.11
C GLU A 6 -7.67 3.22 4.65
N ALA A 7 -7.27 4.12 5.55
CA ALA A 7 -6.31 5.18 5.25
C ALA A 7 -4.97 4.62 4.75
N ILE A 8 -4.46 3.56 5.40
CA ILE A 8 -3.22 2.87 4.98
C ILE A 8 -3.40 2.21 3.61
N LYS A 9 -4.54 1.58 3.34
CA LYS A 9 -4.87 1.00 2.03
C LYS A 9 -4.97 2.05 0.94
N ASN A 10 -5.61 3.19 1.21
CA ASN A 10 -5.69 4.30 0.26
C ASN A 10 -4.29 4.83 -0.06
N ARG A 11 -3.45 5.01 0.97
CA ARG A 11 -2.06 5.44 0.78
C ARG A 11 -1.24 4.43 -0.03
N PHE A 12 -1.39 3.13 0.24
CA PHE A 12 -0.72 2.08 -0.52
C PHE A 12 -1.11 2.10 -2.00
N ASP A 13 -2.39 2.28 -2.31
CA ASP A 13 -2.92 2.37 -3.68
C ASP A 13 -2.38 3.62 -4.41
N GLU A 14 -2.34 4.76 -3.73
CA GLU A 14 -1.72 5.99 -4.26
C GLU A 14 -0.24 5.80 -4.55
N VAL A 15 0.53 5.27 -3.59
CA VAL A 15 1.97 5.02 -3.79
C VAL A 15 2.19 4.02 -4.93
N SER A 16 1.36 2.98 -5.05
CA SER A 16 1.42 2.03 -6.16
C SER A 16 1.23 2.68 -7.53
N LYS A 17 0.33 3.67 -7.63
CA LYS A 17 0.14 4.46 -8.86
C LYS A 17 1.32 5.40 -9.13
N LEU A 18 1.87 6.02 -8.09
CA LEU A 18 3.00 6.94 -8.23
C LEU A 18 4.29 6.24 -8.65
N ILE A 19 4.59 5.03 -8.16
CA ILE A 19 5.82 4.32 -8.53
C ILE A 19 5.86 3.89 -10.00
N VAL A 20 4.70 3.76 -10.67
CA VAL A 20 4.61 3.45 -12.10
C VAL A 20 4.49 4.69 -12.98
N ASP A 21 4.41 5.88 -12.38
CA ASP A 21 4.30 7.14 -13.12
C ASP A 21 5.66 7.51 -13.75
N PRO A 22 5.73 7.76 -15.07
CA PRO A 22 6.99 8.04 -15.76
C PRO A 22 7.66 9.34 -15.28
N ASN A 23 6.91 10.32 -14.76
CA ASN A 23 7.49 11.54 -14.20
C ASN A 23 8.18 11.25 -12.86
N ILE A 24 7.62 10.36 -12.06
CA ILE A 24 8.23 9.89 -10.79
C ILE A 24 9.44 9.01 -11.07
N ILE A 25 9.35 8.10 -12.04
CA ILE A 25 10.48 7.24 -12.44
C ILE A 25 11.67 8.09 -12.92
N SER A 26 11.39 9.22 -13.59
CA SER A 26 12.41 10.16 -14.02
C SER A 26 13.07 10.92 -12.85
N ASP A 27 12.37 11.08 -11.72
CA ASP A 27 12.94 11.56 -10.45
C ASP A 27 13.36 10.39 -9.56
N MET A 28 14.59 9.91 -9.77
CA MET A 28 15.14 8.76 -9.07
C MET A 28 15.08 8.87 -7.54
N LYS A 29 15.17 10.08 -6.98
CA LYS A 29 15.12 10.30 -5.53
C LYS A 29 13.70 10.05 -5.00
N GLN A 30 12.68 10.60 -5.66
CA GLN A 30 11.29 10.33 -5.30
C GLN A 30 10.91 8.88 -5.53
N TYR A 31 11.34 8.29 -6.66
CA TYR A 31 11.09 6.88 -6.96
C TYR A 31 11.60 5.94 -5.87
N ILE A 32 12.82 6.15 -5.36
CA ILE A 32 13.40 5.35 -4.28
C ILE A 32 12.59 5.51 -2.98
N GLN A 33 12.19 6.74 -2.64
CA GLN A 33 11.42 7.01 -1.44
C GLN A 33 10.04 6.33 -1.48
N LEU A 34 9.34 6.46 -2.61
CA LEU A 34 8.03 5.85 -2.82
C LEU A 34 8.10 4.32 -2.86
N ASN A 35 9.14 3.75 -3.49
CA ASN A 35 9.34 2.29 -3.46
C ASN A 35 9.59 1.76 -2.05
N LYS A 36 10.37 2.49 -1.24
CA LYS A 36 10.59 2.13 0.15
C LYS A 36 9.27 2.17 0.93
N GLU A 37 8.52 3.25 0.80
CA GLU A 37 7.19 3.40 1.42
C GLU A 37 6.24 2.28 0.99
N TYR A 38 6.17 1.95 -0.30
CA TYR A 38 5.37 0.84 -0.82
C TYR A 38 5.72 -0.49 -0.13
N LYS A 39 7.02 -0.79 -0.04
CA LYS A 39 7.52 -2.02 0.58
C LYS A 39 7.25 -2.08 2.09
N ASP A 40 7.34 -0.94 2.78
CA ASP A 40 7.01 -0.84 4.21
C ASP A 40 5.50 -1.01 4.48
N LEU A 41 4.65 -0.52 3.57
CA LEU A 41 3.18 -0.64 3.68
C LEU A 41 2.64 -2.02 3.28
N GLN A 42 3.33 -2.73 2.36
CA GLN A 42 2.93 -4.04 1.87
C GLN A 42 2.60 -5.07 2.97
N PRO A 43 3.46 -5.34 3.99
CA PRO A 43 3.15 -6.33 5.03
C PRO A 43 1.90 -5.98 5.86
N ILE A 44 1.61 -4.69 6.02
CA ILE A 44 0.41 -4.20 6.74
C ILE A 44 -0.85 -4.54 5.93
N ILE A 45 -0.81 -4.30 4.62
CA ILE A 45 -1.92 -4.61 3.71
C ILE A 45 -2.12 -6.13 3.59
N GLU A 46 -1.05 -6.91 3.51
CA GLU A 46 -1.14 -8.38 3.49
C GLU A 46 -1.79 -8.92 4.77
N ALA A 47 -1.41 -8.40 5.94
CA ALA A 47 -2.04 -8.76 7.21
C ALA A 47 -3.52 -8.37 7.25
N PHE A 48 -3.85 -7.17 6.74
CA PHE A 48 -5.23 -6.70 6.64
C PHE A 48 -6.08 -7.58 5.71
N GLN A 49 -5.55 -7.97 4.54
CA GLN A 49 -6.25 -8.86 3.62
C GLN A 49 -6.45 -10.25 4.22
N LYS A 50 -5.44 -10.81 4.89
CA LYS A 50 -5.58 -12.09 5.61
C LYS A 50 -6.66 -12.02 6.67
N TYR A 51 -6.69 -10.96 7.48
CA TYR A 51 -7.72 -10.73 8.49
C TYR A 51 -9.13 -10.68 7.87
N LYS A 52 -9.30 -9.91 6.79
CA LYS A 52 -10.58 -9.80 6.07
C LYS A 52 -11.01 -11.14 5.46
N ASN A 53 -10.07 -11.88 4.88
CA ASN A 53 -10.35 -13.19 4.29
C ASN A 53 -10.81 -14.21 5.35
N ILE A 54 -10.13 -14.27 6.50
CA ILE A 54 -10.51 -15.15 7.61
C ILE A 54 -11.92 -14.83 8.09
N LEU A 55 -12.23 -13.55 8.32
CA LEU A 55 -13.58 -13.10 8.68
C LEU A 55 -14.64 -13.56 7.67
N SER A 56 -14.38 -13.37 6.38
CA SER A 56 -15.30 -13.76 5.31
C SER A 56 -15.47 -15.27 5.14
N ASN A 57 -14.58 -16.11 5.69
CA ASN A 57 -14.71 -17.57 5.66
C ASN A 57 -15.42 -18.12 6.92
N ILE A 58 -15.69 -17.26 7.91
CA ILE A 58 -16.39 -17.63 9.15
C ILE A 58 -17.88 -17.23 9.09
N GLU A 59 -18.24 -16.35 8.15
CA GLU A 59 -19.63 -16.05 7.74
C GLU A 59 -20.17 -17.09 6.75
#